data_AF-A0A538PYM4-F1
#
_entry.id   AF-A0A538PYM4-F1
#
_cell.length_a   1.000
_cell.length_b   1.000
_cell.length_c   1.000
_cell.angle_alpha   90.00
_cell.angle_beta   90.00
_cell.angle_gamma   90.00
#
_symmetry.space_group_name_H-M   'P 1'
#
loop_
_entity.id
_entity.type
_entity.pdbx_description
1 polymer ?
#
loop_
_entity_poly.entity_id
_entity_poly.type
_entity_poly.pdbx_seq_one_letter_code
_entity_poly.pdbx_strand_id
1 'polypeptide(L)'
;MLRLLRADNFKCLDGFELRLDGHALLMGLNGSGKSTVVELLDRLRRFWVAGDKSTDCFPGSTRTRWGSQQPQAFELHLETGGRALRLRVALGPADKGQPVRIVEEDIEGLGISVHRSGGIRIAFEPPDIVQQQLLVPDELSVLPLGFDKLTQLPGAVLAVDDAASFLPFRIEPATMETMVQAPSGVLRFDGRNFSCWLLARQRYFPDTYRGIARRAAEVLNGFVGFEFVPEGDQFRLITRWRSTKHSGGGPNGATRSYDIGELSDGQRLILVLSALVEVAGQRELAIILDEPDNYVALQEIQPLLLSLMDLPRTMDTCSCERRVRVRCA
;
A
#
# COMPACT_ATOMS: atom_id res chain seq x y z
N MET A 1 -9.52 -3.65 -6.16
CA MET A 1 -8.38 -4.50 -6.56
C MET A 1 -7.59 -3.91 -7.74
N LEU A 2 -6.24 -4.00 -7.73
CA LEU A 2 -5.39 -3.61 -8.86
C LEU A 2 -5.31 -4.73 -9.92
N ARG A 3 -5.55 -4.40 -11.20
CA ARG A 3 -5.55 -5.32 -12.34
C ARG A 3 -4.37 -5.12 -13.29
N LEU A 4 -4.00 -3.86 -13.53
CA LEU A 4 -2.93 -3.48 -14.44
C LEU A 4 -2.16 -2.31 -13.86
N LEU A 5 -0.83 -2.40 -13.92
CA LEU A 5 0.09 -1.29 -13.76
C LEU A 5 0.95 -1.21 -15.03
N ARG A 6 0.95 -0.05 -15.69
CA ARG A 6 1.93 0.28 -16.73
C ARG A 6 2.76 1.47 -16.28
N ALA A 7 4.04 1.42 -16.59
CA ALA A 7 4.98 2.46 -16.23
C ALA A 7 6.02 2.68 -17.34
N ASP A 8 6.14 3.94 -17.74
CA ASP A 8 7.11 4.39 -18.72
C ASP A 8 7.99 5.49 -18.10
N ASN A 9 9.29 5.41 -18.36
CA ASN A 9 10.28 6.39 -17.90
C ASN A 9 10.34 6.58 -16.36
N PHE A 10 10.28 5.50 -15.57
CA PHE A 10 10.43 5.56 -14.10
C PHE A 10 11.55 4.64 -13.59
N LYS A 11 12.66 5.23 -13.14
CA LYS A 11 13.87 4.55 -12.67
C LYS A 11 14.38 3.50 -13.66
N CYS A 12 14.04 2.23 -13.43
CA CYS A 12 14.38 1.12 -14.32
C CYS A 12 13.17 0.56 -15.10
N LEU A 13 11.97 1.10 -14.88
CA LEU A 13 10.74 0.73 -15.56
C LEU A 13 10.56 1.60 -16.82
N ASP A 14 10.64 0.96 -17.97
CA ASP A 14 10.53 1.57 -19.29
C ASP A 14 9.81 0.59 -20.22
N GLY A 15 8.63 0.94 -20.73
CA GLY A 15 7.74 -0.03 -21.38
C GLY A 15 7.24 -1.12 -20.43
N PHE A 16 7.17 -0.84 -19.12
CA PHE A 16 6.86 -1.85 -18.11
C PHE A 16 5.35 -2.12 -18.02
N GLU A 17 4.98 -3.39 -17.92
CA GLU A 17 3.61 -3.84 -17.71
C GLU A 17 3.55 -4.94 -16.66
N LEU A 18 2.70 -4.75 -15.65
CA LEU A 18 2.38 -5.73 -14.62
C LEU A 18 0.88 -5.96 -14.58
N ARG A 19 0.46 -7.20 -14.83
CA ARG A 19 -0.94 -7.63 -14.67
C ARG A 19 -1.09 -8.41 -13.37
N LEU A 20 -2.10 -8.05 -12.59
CA LEU A 20 -2.38 -8.63 -11.29
C LEU A 20 -3.79 -9.23 -11.25
N ASP A 21 -3.91 -10.35 -10.55
CA ASP A 21 -5.16 -11.07 -10.35
C ASP A 21 -5.29 -11.55 -8.89
N GLY A 22 -5.14 -10.60 -7.96
CA GLY A 22 -5.42 -10.75 -6.53
C GLY A 22 -4.30 -10.17 -5.68
N HIS A 23 -4.04 -10.80 -4.55
CA HIS A 23 -2.81 -10.61 -3.79
C HIS A 23 -1.60 -11.05 -4.63
N ALA A 24 -0.48 -10.34 -4.53
CA ALA A 24 0.69 -10.62 -5.35
C ALA A 24 1.98 -10.52 -4.53
N LEU A 25 2.81 -11.55 -4.63
CA LEU A 25 4.16 -11.54 -4.06
C LEU A 25 5.17 -11.25 -5.18
N LEU A 26 5.93 -10.16 -5.05
CA LEU A 26 6.99 -9.82 -6.02
C LEU A 26 8.28 -10.53 -5.62
N MET A 27 8.61 -11.61 -6.33
CA MET A 27 9.87 -12.34 -6.17
C MET A 27 10.77 -12.16 -7.39
N GLY A 28 12.08 -12.15 -7.17
CA GLY A 28 13.07 -11.98 -8.23
C GLY A 28 14.45 -11.63 -7.68
N LEU A 29 15.46 -11.69 -8.55
CA LEU A 29 16.85 -11.42 -8.18
C LEU A 29 17.04 -9.99 -7.65
N ASN A 30 18.10 -9.78 -6.87
CA ASN A 30 18.48 -8.45 -6.43
C ASN A 30 18.78 -7.57 -7.64
N GLY A 31 18.26 -6.33 -7.63
CA GLY A 31 18.39 -5.40 -8.74
C GLY A 31 17.40 -5.59 -9.90
N SER A 32 16.46 -6.55 -9.83
CA SER A 32 15.46 -6.76 -10.90
C SER A 32 14.32 -5.73 -10.94
N GLY A 33 14.35 -4.70 -10.09
CA GLY A 33 13.35 -3.61 -10.07
C GLY A 33 12.13 -3.83 -9.17
N LYS A 34 12.08 -4.87 -8.33
CA LYS A 34 10.95 -5.17 -7.42
C LYS A 34 10.60 -4.00 -6.50
N SER A 35 11.59 -3.50 -5.76
CA SER A 35 11.44 -2.32 -4.91
C SER A 35 11.02 -1.07 -5.68
N THR A 36 11.40 -0.98 -6.97
CA THR A 36 10.97 0.14 -7.83
C THR A 36 9.48 0.06 -8.13
N VAL A 37 8.91 -1.13 -8.33
CA VAL A 37 7.46 -1.33 -8.50
C VAL A 37 6.70 -0.93 -7.23
N VAL A 38 7.15 -1.38 -6.06
CA VAL A 38 6.52 -1.08 -4.77
C VAL A 38 6.59 0.42 -4.46
N GLU A 39 7.73 1.06 -4.72
CA GLU A 39 7.88 2.51 -4.59
C GLU A 39 6.97 3.29 -5.56
N LEU A 40 6.86 2.83 -6.81
CA LEU A 40 5.97 3.46 -7.78
C LEU A 40 4.52 3.43 -7.29
N LEU A 41 4.06 2.28 -6.80
CA LEU A 41 2.71 2.12 -6.29
C LEU A 41 2.43 3.04 -5.08
N ASP A 42 3.37 3.20 -4.14
CA ASP A 42 3.18 4.15 -3.03
C ASP A 42 3.13 5.60 -3.53
N ARG A 43 3.99 5.98 -4.49
CA ARG A 43 3.98 7.32 -5.10
C ARG A 43 2.68 7.61 -5.83
N LEU A 44 2.16 6.67 -6.62
CA LEU A 44 0.87 6.80 -7.30
C LEU A 44 -0.27 6.92 -6.30
N ARG A 45 -0.24 6.14 -5.20
CA ARG A 45 -1.21 6.27 -4.11
C ARG A 45 -1.14 7.66 -3.47
N ARG A 46 0.04 8.17 -3.14
CA ARG A 46 0.19 9.53 -2.58
C ARG A 46 -0.34 10.60 -3.53
N PHE A 47 -0.03 10.48 -4.81
CA PHE A 47 -0.46 11.43 -5.84
C PHE A 47 -1.98 11.44 -6.05
N TRP A 48 -2.59 10.27 -6.30
CA TRP A 48 -4.02 10.16 -6.63
C TRP A 48 -4.95 10.10 -5.42
N VAL A 49 -4.46 9.58 -4.29
CA VAL A 49 -5.30 9.30 -3.11
C VAL A 49 -5.06 10.33 -2.01
N ALA A 50 -3.79 10.63 -1.69
CA ALA A 50 -3.46 11.64 -0.67
C ALA A 50 -3.48 13.08 -1.22
N GLY A 51 -3.37 13.25 -2.54
CA GLY A 51 -3.34 14.56 -3.19
C GLY A 51 -2.01 15.29 -3.07
N ASP A 52 -0.92 14.56 -2.85
CA ASP A 52 0.43 15.11 -2.89
C ASP A 52 0.77 15.63 -4.29
N LYS A 53 1.63 16.64 -4.37
CA LYS A 53 2.05 17.23 -5.65
C LYS A 53 2.88 16.25 -6.47
N SER A 54 2.74 16.33 -7.79
CA SER A 54 3.59 15.60 -8.74
C SER A 54 5.08 15.90 -8.57
N THR A 55 5.45 17.11 -8.13
CA THR A 55 6.85 17.46 -7.80
C THR A 55 7.43 16.64 -6.65
N ASP A 56 6.59 16.27 -5.68
CA ASP A 56 6.98 15.54 -4.47
C ASP A 56 6.93 14.03 -4.73
N CYS A 57 5.89 13.58 -5.45
CA CYS A 57 5.71 12.19 -5.80
C CYS A 57 6.67 11.73 -6.91
N PHE A 58 7.01 12.60 -7.87
CA PHE A 58 7.79 12.25 -9.06
C PHE A 58 8.89 13.27 -9.36
N PRO A 59 9.84 13.50 -8.43
CA PRO A 59 10.96 14.40 -8.71
C PRO A 59 11.79 13.87 -9.88
N GLY A 60 12.55 14.75 -10.55
CA GLY A 60 13.35 14.37 -11.74
C GLY A 60 14.32 13.20 -11.52
N SER A 61 14.73 12.93 -10.28
CA SER A 61 15.54 11.77 -9.89
C SER A 61 14.84 10.41 -10.06
N THR A 62 13.51 10.40 -10.23
CA THR A 62 12.72 9.19 -10.48
C THR A 62 12.64 8.81 -11.95
N ARG A 63 13.15 9.64 -12.88
CA ARG A 63 13.15 9.34 -14.32
C ARG A 63 14.18 8.24 -14.65
N THR A 64 13.98 7.57 -15.78
CA THR A 64 15.04 6.69 -16.30
C THR A 64 16.27 7.51 -16.66
N ARG A 65 17.45 6.90 -16.54
CA ARG A 65 18.71 7.56 -16.91
C ARG A 65 18.86 7.75 -18.41
N TRP A 66 18.16 6.95 -19.22
CA TRP A 66 18.28 6.91 -20.69
C TRP A 66 17.11 7.55 -21.44
N GLY A 67 15.94 7.72 -20.80
CA GLY A 67 14.71 8.27 -21.39
C GLY A 67 14.33 9.67 -20.87
N SER A 68 15.28 10.46 -20.37
CA SER A 68 15.02 11.71 -19.64
C SER A 68 14.27 12.80 -20.43
N GLN A 69 14.19 12.69 -21.76
CA GLN A 69 13.48 13.63 -22.65
C GLN A 69 12.01 13.22 -22.91
N GLN A 70 11.63 11.97 -22.64
CA GLN A 70 10.24 11.55 -22.83
C GLN A 70 9.37 11.95 -21.62
N PRO A 71 8.05 12.11 -21.80
CA PRO A 71 7.12 12.18 -20.68
C PRO A 71 7.27 10.94 -19.78
N GLN A 72 7.06 11.12 -18.49
CA GLN A 72 6.94 9.99 -17.57
C GLN A 72 5.45 9.65 -17.45
N ALA A 73 5.07 8.42 -17.77
CA ALA A 73 3.66 8.05 -17.90
C ALA A 73 3.32 6.80 -17.09
N PHE A 74 2.13 6.82 -16.48
CA PHE A 74 1.63 5.75 -15.65
C PHE A 74 0.18 5.47 -15.97
N GLU A 75 -0.20 4.19 -15.94
CA GLU A 75 -1.58 3.74 -16.11
C GLU A 75 -1.91 2.66 -15.08
N LEU A 76 -3.01 2.83 -14.35
CA LEU A 76 -3.58 1.85 -13.44
C LEU A 76 -4.97 1.45 -13.87
N HIS A 77 -5.26 0.15 -13.86
CA HIS A 77 -6.63 -0.36 -13.94
C HIS A 77 -6.99 -0.96 -12.59
N LEU A 78 -8.07 -0.47 -12.00
CA LEU A 78 -8.59 -0.87 -10.71
C LEU A 78 -10.01 -1.42 -10.90
N GLU A 79 -10.38 -2.39 -10.09
CA GLU A 79 -11.74 -2.91 -10.00
C GLU A 79 -12.21 -2.86 -8.55
N THR A 80 -13.25 -2.08 -8.24
CA THR A 80 -13.78 -1.99 -6.88
C THR A 80 -15.29 -1.93 -6.90
N GLY A 81 -15.95 -2.68 -6.00
CA GLY A 81 -17.42 -2.68 -5.89
C GLY A 81 -18.15 -3.05 -7.19
N GLY A 82 -17.57 -3.94 -8.00
CA GLY A 82 -18.12 -4.35 -9.31
C GLY A 82 -17.94 -3.32 -10.43
N ARG A 83 -17.15 -2.26 -10.22
CA ARG A 83 -16.90 -1.20 -11.19
C ARG A 83 -15.43 -1.13 -11.57
N ALA A 84 -15.15 -0.91 -12.85
CA ALA A 84 -13.81 -0.68 -13.36
C ALA A 84 -13.47 0.81 -13.34
N LEU A 85 -12.24 1.12 -12.94
CA LEU A 85 -11.65 2.45 -12.92
C LEU A 85 -10.30 2.41 -13.62
N ARG A 86 -10.09 3.32 -14.57
CA ARG A 86 -8.84 3.50 -15.29
C ARG A 86 -8.28 4.87 -14.97
N LEU A 87 -7.05 4.89 -14.46
CA LEU A 87 -6.31 6.10 -14.13
C LEU A 87 -5.08 6.17 -15.02
N ARG A 88 -4.87 7.28 -15.71
CA ARG A 88 -3.68 7.54 -16.51
C ARG A 88 -3.18 8.94 -16.22
N VAL A 89 -1.86 9.07 -16.08
CA VAL A 89 -1.20 10.37 -15.95
C VAL A 89 0.08 10.39 -16.77
N ALA A 90 0.33 11.51 -17.45
CA ALA A 90 1.59 11.79 -18.12
C ALA A 90 2.19 13.09 -17.58
N LEU A 91 3.43 12.99 -17.13
CA LEU A 91 4.21 14.08 -16.54
C LEU A 91 5.21 14.61 -17.56
N GLY A 92 5.23 15.92 -17.72
CA GLY A 92 6.13 16.64 -18.61
C GLY A 92 7.60 16.50 -18.19
N PRO A 93 8.53 16.92 -19.06
CA PRO A 93 9.97 16.88 -18.78
C PRO A 93 10.30 17.59 -17.47
N ALA A 94 11.20 16.98 -16.69
CA ALA A 94 11.76 17.59 -15.48
C ALA A 94 13.02 18.37 -15.87
N ASP A 95 12.83 19.51 -16.54
CA ASP A 95 13.96 20.39 -16.88
C ASP A 95 14.62 20.92 -15.60
N LYS A 96 15.93 21.17 -15.65
CA LYS A 96 16.69 21.65 -14.49
C LYS A 96 16.05 22.92 -13.92
N GLY A 97 15.53 22.81 -12.70
CA GLY A 97 14.93 23.92 -11.96
C GLY A 97 13.45 24.19 -12.27
N GLN A 98 12.81 23.40 -13.14
CA GLN A 98 11.36 23.49 -13.36
C GLN A 98 10.61 22.43 -12.54
N PRO A 99 9.44 22.77 -11.96
CA PRO A 99 8.60 21.80 -11.30
C PRO A 99 8.07 20.79 -12.32
N VAL A 100 7.96 19.53 -11.90
CA VAL A 100 7.31 18.49 -12.70
C VAL A 100 5.82 18.80 -12.79
N ARG A 101 5.29 18.81 -14.01
CA ARG A 101 3.91 19.20 -14.31
C ARG A 101 3.18 18.07 -15.00
N ILE A 102 1.89 17.98 -14.75
CA ILE A 102 0.94 17.08 -15.40
C ILE A 102 0.61 17.67 -16.78
N VAL A 103 0.95 16.92 -17.83
CA VAL A 103 0.65 17.29 -19.22
C VAL A 103 -0.67 16.66 -19.66
N GLU A 104 -0.88 15.41 -19.28
CA GLU A 104 -2.12 14.68 -19.52
C GLU A 104 -2.57 13.94 -18.26
N GLU A 105 -3.87 13.88 -18.04
CA GLU A 105 -4.48 13.05 -17.01
C GLU A 105 -5.85 12.59 -17.49
N ASP A 106 -6.06 11.28 -17.49
CA ASP A 106 -7.33 10.63 -17.84
C ASP A 106 -7.81 9.79 -16.67
N ILE A 107 -9.06 10.01 -16.28
CA ILE A 107 -9.75 9.25 -15.24
C ILE A 107 -11.05 8.78 -15.86
N GLU A 108 -11.19 7.48 -16.08
CA GLU A 108 -12.37 6.87 -16.69
C GLU A 108 -12.95 5.82 -15.74
N GLY A 109 -14.22 5.96 -15.39
CA GLY A 109 -14.93 4.96 -14.59
C GLY A 109 -15.90 5.60 -13.62
N LEU A 110 -16.76 4.78 -13.03
CA LEU A 110 -17.73 5.22 -12.01
C LEU A 110 -18.68 6.33 -12.51
N GLY A 111 -18.99 6.31 -13.81
CA GLY A 111 -19.86 7.29 -14.46
C GLY A 111 -19.25 8.68 -14.61
N ILE A 112 -17.93 8.81 -14.44
CA ILE A 112 -17.19 10.07 -14.63
C ILE A 112 -16.04 9.81 -15.62
N SER A 113 -15.86 10.74 -16.56
CA SER A 113 -14.68 10.82 -17.41
C SER A 113 -14.04 12.19 -17.26
N VAL A 114 -12.82 12.25 -16.73
CA VAL A 114 -12.02 13.47 -16.64
C VAL A 114 -10.88 13.35 -17.63
N HIS A 115 -10.74 14.36 -18.48
CA HIS A 115 -9.62 14.48 -19.40
C HIS A 115 -8.97 15.85 -19.22
N ARG A 116 -7.66 15.84 -18.94
CA ARG A 116 -6.83 17.03 -18.82
C ARG A 116 -5.85 17.11 -19.98
N SER A 117 -5.94 18.16 -20.82
CA SER A 117 -4.91 18.53 -21.80
C SER A 117 -5.11 19.99 -22.22
N GLY A 118 -4.23 20.89 -21.76
CA GLY A 118 -4.37 22.34 -21.95
C GLY A 118 -5.60 22.97 -21.25
N GLY A 119 -6.33 22.18 -20.46
CA GLY A 119 -7.56 22.50 -19.75
C GLY A 119 -8.20 21.21 -19.21
N ILE A 120 -9.21 21.33 -18.34
CA ILE A 120 -9.90 20.18 -17.74
C ILE A 120 -11.31 20.08 -18.30
N ARG A 121 -11.68 18.89 -18.75
CA ARG A 121 -13.04 18.53 -19.18
C ARG A 121 -13.53 17.37 -18.32
N ILE A 122 -14.78 17.47 -17.86
CA ILE A 122 -15.45 16.46 -17.05
C ILE A 122 -16.75 16.09 -17.78
N ALA A 123 -17.01 14.80 -17.91
CA ALA A 123 -18.24 14.24 -18.44
C ALA A 123 -18.84 13.24 -17.44
N PHE A 124 -20.16 13.18 -17.36
CA PHE A 124 -20.92 12.29 -16.46
C PHE A 124 -21.78 11.30 -17.26
N GLU A 125 -22.10 10.15 -16.67
CA GLU A 125 -23.05 9.16 -17.21
C GLU A 125 -24.27 8.98 -16.29
N PRO A 126 -25.52 8.99 -16.81
CA PRO A 126 -25.91 9.32 -18.20
C PRO A 126 -25.58 10.78 -18.57
N PRO A 127 -25.51 11.12 -19.87
CA PRO A 127 -24.79 12.28 -20.39
C PRO A 127 -25.46 13.62 -20.08
N ASP A 128 -25.38 14.05 -18.83
CA ASP A 128 -25.42 15.47 -18.47
C ASP A 128 -23.98 15.99 -18.53
N ILE A 129 -23.58 16.45 -19.71
CA ILE A 129 -22.25 17.03 -19.91
C ILE A 129 -22.21 18.39 -19.23
N VAL A 130 -21.74 18.41 -17.98
CA VAL A 130 -21.38 19.66 -17.30
C VAL A 130 -19.96 20.03 -17.70
N GLN A 131 -19.82 20.89 -18.72
CA GLN A 131 -18.52 21.50 -19.03
C GLN A 131 -18.18 22.55 -17.98
N GLN A 132 -17.50 22.15 -16.91
CA GLN A 132 -16.85 23.08 -15.99
C GLN A 132 -15.38 23.22 -16.35
N GLN A 133 -14.95 24.46 -16.57
CA GLN A 133 -13.52 24.80 -16.58
C GLN A 133 -13.05 24.87 -15.13
N LEU A 134 -12.57 23.75 -14.59
CA LEU A 134 -11.90 23.75 -13.30
C LEU A 134 -10.46 24.26 -13.48
N LEU A 135 -10.08 25.27 -12.69
CA LEU A 135 -8.70 25.74 -12.63
C LEU A 135 -7.95 24.93 -11.58
N VAL A 136 -7.29 23.86 -12.02
CA VAL A 136 -6.45 23.01 -11.18
C VAL A 136 -4.98 23.26 -11.52
N PRO A 137 -4.11 23.52 -10.53
CA PRO A 137 -2.68 23.60 -10.74
C PRO A 137 -2.14 22.41 -11.53
N ASP A 138 -1.14 22.65 -12.37
CA ASP A 138 -0.44 21.62 -13.16
C ASP A 138 0.42 20.68 -12.33
N GLU A 139 0.53 20.92 -11.04
CA GLU A 139 1.22 20.04 -10.09
C GLU A 139 0.28 19.02 -9.43
N LEU A 140 -1.04 19.25 -9.47
CA LEU A 140 -2.04 18.50 -8.71
C LEU A 140 -2.94 17.67 -9.62
N SER A 141 -3.20 16.42 -9.22
CA SER A 141 -4.19 15.56 -9.85
C SER A 141 -5.59 16.15 -9.69
N VAL A 142 -6.46 15.92 -10.69
CA VAL A 142 -7.89 16.23 -10.59
C VAL A 142 -8.62 15.26 -9.65
N LEU A 143 -8.11 14.03 -9.48
CA LEU A 143 -8.77 12.97 -8.71
C LEU A 143 -9.00 13.36 -7.23
N PRO A 144 -8.05 13.95 -6.48
CA PRO A 144 -8.33 14.41 -5.12
C PRO A 144 -9.18 15.68 -5.06
N LEU A 145 -9.07 16.56 -6.07
CA LEU A 145 -9.61 17.93 -6.03
C LEU A 145 -11.05 18.07 -6.53
N GLY A 146 -11.49 17.14 -7.39
CA GLY A 146 -12.82 17.15 -7.98
C GLY A 146 -13.89 16.49 -7.10
N PHE A 147 -13.53 15.53 -6.25
CA PHE A 147 -14.55 14.74 -5.54
C PHE A 147 -15.29 15.54 -4.48
N ASP A 148 -14.60 16.32 -3.65
CA ASP A 148 -15.26 17.08 -2.58
C ASP A 148 -16.21 18.18 -3.10
N LYS A 149 -16.05 18.64 -4.35
CA LYS A 149 -16.94 19.63 -4.98
C LYS A 149 -17.98 19.03 -5.96
N LEU A 150 -17.71 17.87 -6.55
CA LEU A 150 -18.65 17.17 -7.45
C LEU A 150 -19.64 16.25 -6.70
N THR A 151 -19.37 15.93 -5.43
CA THR A 151 -20.15 15.01 -4.55
C THR A 151 -21.45 15.58 -3.99
N GLN A 152 -21.95 16.73 -4.47
CA GLN A 152 -23.37 17.07 -4.24
C GLN A 152 -24.33 16.14 -5.02
N LEU A 153 -23.80 15.18 -5.79
CA LEU A 153 -24.56 14.07 -6.37
C LEU A 153 -24.64 12.90 -5.39
N PRO A 154 -25.86 12.45 -5.01
CA PRO A 154 -26.03 11.28 -4.15
C PRO A 154 -25.55 10.02 -4.89
N GLY A 155 -24.52 9.35 -4.35
CA GLY A 155 -24.04 8.05 -4.85
C GLY A 155 -22.68 8.05 -5.56
N ALA A 156 -22.00 9.19 -5.69
CA ALA A 156 -20.66 9.29 -6.29
C ALA A 156 -19.56 9.46 -5.22
N VAL A 157 -19.53 8.59 -4.22
CA VAL A 157 -18.37 8.48 -3.33
C VAL A 157 -17.42 7.49 -3.98
N LEU A 158 -16.52 8.00 -4.85
CA LEU A 158 -15.18 7.41 -4.91
C LEU A 158 -14.61 7.65 -3.53
N ALA A 159 -14.83 6.70 -2.63
CA ALA A 159 -14.08 6.72 -1.41
C ALA A 159 -12.63 6.58 -1.87
N VAL A 160 -11.78 7.44 -1.35
CA VAL A 160 -10.33 7.24 -1.21
C VAL A 160 -9.97 5.76 -0.89
N ASP A 161 -10.91 5.00 -0.31
CA ASP A 161 -10.87 3.55 -0.10
C ASP A 161 -10.83 2.68 -1.38
N ASP A 162 -11.44 3.08 -2.50
CA ASP A 162 -11.48 2.26 -3.73
C ASP A 162 -10.15 2.27 -4.49
N ALA A 163 -9.42 3.39 -4.44
CA ALA A 163 -8.04 3.50 -4.92
C ALA A 163 -7.00 3.01 -3.89
N ALA A 164 -7.41 2.78 -2.63
CA ALA A 164 -6.64 2.08 -1.60
C ALA A 164 -6.70 0.54 -1.73
N SER A 165 -7.22 0.05 -2.85
CA SER A 165 -7.32 -1.37 -3.26
C SER A 165 -6.01 -2.15 -3.33
N PHE A 166 -4.86 -1.49 -3.18
CA PHE A 166 -3.56 -2.13 -3.10
C PHE A 166 -2.70 -1.47 -2.02
N LEU A 167 -1.93 -2.28 -1.30
CA LEU A 167 -1.01 -1.81 -0.27
C LEU A 167 0.40 -2.36 -0.56
N PRO A 168 1.28 -1.53 -1.12
CA PRO A 168 2.68 -1.88 -1.33
C PRO A 168 3.41 -1.79 0.02
N PHE A 169 4.09 -2.85 0.42
CA PHE A 169 4.89 -2.87 1.63
C PHE A 169 6.33 -3.31 1.34
N ARG A 170 7.25 -2.54 1.91
CA ARG A 170 8.65 -2.91 2.08
C ARG A 170 9.00 -2.69 3.54
N ILE A 171 8.77 -3.70 4.35
CA ILE A 171 8.88 -3.59 5.80
C ILE A 171 10.35 -3.39 6.17
N GLU A 172 10.63 -2.35 6.96
CA GLU A 172 11.97 -2.04 7.47
C GLU A 172 11.94 -2.09 9.02
N PRO A 173 12.13 -3.28 9.61
CA PRO A 173 11.98 -3.50 11.05
C PRO A 173 12.90 -2.64 11.92
N ALA A 174 14.09 -2.31 11.39
CA ALA A 174 15.08 -1.53 12.11
C ALA A 174 14.62 -0.08 12.35
N THR A 175 13.68 0.42 11.54
CA THR A 175 13.19 1.80 11.65
C THR A 175 11.91 1.93 12.46
N MET A 176 11.35 0.84 13.01
CA MET A 176 10.10 0.87 13.75
C MET A 176 10.16 1.78 14.98
N GLU A 177 9.11 2.59 15.14
CA GLU A 177 8.93 3.48 16.27
C GLU A 177 8.57 2.68 17.53
N THR A 178 9.33 2.90 18.61
CA THR A 178 9.12 2.27 19.92
C THR A 178 8.11 3.04 20.78
N MET A 179 8.00 4.35 20.55
CA MET A 179 7.10 5.26 21.26
C MET A 179 5.92 5.66 20.40
N VAL A 180 4.74 5.69 21.00
CA VAL A 180 3.47 6.03 20.35
C VAL A 180 2.92 7.32 20.93
N GLN A 181 2.93 8.38 20.12
CA GLN A 181 2.32 9.67 20.48
C GLN A 181 0.79 9.62 20.33
N ALA A 182 0.33 9.09 19.20
CA ALA A 182 -1.07 9.12 18.81
C ALA A 182 -1.43 7.89 17.95
N PRO A 183 -2.69 7.42 18.02
CA PRO A 183 -3.18 6.36 17.14
C PRO A 183 -3.17 6.82 15.68
N SER A 184 -2.80 5.94 14.76
CA SER A 184 -2.84 6.20 13.32
C SER A 184 -3.79 5.25 12.59
N GLY A 185 -4.67 5.80 11.75
CA GLY A 185 -5.57 4.99 10.92
C GLY A 185 -4.86 4.24 9.79
N VAL A 186 -3.64 4.63 9.42
CA VAL A 186 -2.93 4.13 8.23
C VAL A 186 -1.60 3.52 8.63
N LEU A 187 -1.32 2.29 8.19
CA LEU A 187 -0.01 1.67 8.32
C LEU A 187 0.87 2.18 7.17
N ARG A 188 2.05 2.70 7.49
CA ARG A 188 3.01 3.16 6.48
C ARG A 188 3.57 1.99 5.69
N PHE A 189 3.93 2.23 4.43
CA PHE A 189 4.49 1.21 3.53
C PHE A 189 5.77 0.54 4.07
N ASP A 190 6.52 1.26 4.92
CA ASP A 190 7.74 0.78 5.56
C ASP A 190 7.49 0.07 6.90
N GLY A 191 6.26 0.09 7.41
CA GLY A 191 5.89 -0.46 8.71
C GLY A 191 6.39 0.36 9.90
N ARG A 192 7.03 1.51 9.70
CA ARG A 192 7.67 2.29 10.77
C ARG A 192 6.72 2.66 11.91
N ASN A 193 5.49 3.04 11.57
CA ASN A 193 4.49 3.49 12.53
C ASN A 193 3.58 2.34 13.03
N PHE A 194 4.03 1.08 12.95
CA PHE A 194 3.24 -0.10 13.32
C PHE A 194 2.61 0.03 14.70
N SER A 195 3.37 0.49 15.70
CA SER A 195 2.89 0.67 17.08
C SER A 195 1.73 1.67 17.16
N CYS A 196 1.83 2.80 16.45
CA CYS A 196 0.78 3.81 16.33
C CYS A 196 -0.48 3.27 15.63
N TRP A 197 -0.29 2.46 14.58
CA TRP A 197 -1.39 1.85 13.84
C TRP A 197 -2.09 0.75 14.64
N LEU A 198 -1.32 -0.10 15.33
CA LEU A 198 -1.85 -1.17 16.16
C LEU A 198 -2.65 -0.60 17.35
N LEU A 199 -2.22 0.53 17.92
CA LEU A 199 -2.98 1.24 18.96
C LEU A 199 -4.36 1.68 18.43
N ALA A 200 -4.44 2.16 17.19
CA ALA A 200 -5.73 2.49 16.57
C ALA A 200 -6.61 1.25 16.41
N ARG A 201 -6.05 0.09 16.04
CA ARG A 201 -6.79 -1.17 15.98
C ARG A 201 -7.30 -1.59 17.35
N GLN A 202 -6.47 -1.48 18.40
CA GLN A 202 -6.89 -1.82 19.75
C GLN A 202 -8.10 -0.97 20.20
N ARG A 203 -8.09 0.33 19.89
CA ARG A 203 -9.13 1.28 20.33
C ARG A 203 -10.42 1.20 19.52
N TYR A 204 -10.30 1.08 18.19
CA TYR A 204 -11.44 1.25 17.29
C TYR A 204 -11.87 -0.06 16.60
N PHE A 205 -11.01 -1.08 16.54
CA PHE A 205 -11.24 -2.35 15.84
C PHE A 205 -10.74 -3.55 16.67
N PRO A 206 -11.32 -3.79 17.87
CA PRO A 206 -10.78 -4.75 18.84
C PRO A 206 -10.72 -6.19 18.31
N ASP A 207 -11.61 -6.58 17.41
CA ASP A 207 -11.60 -7.92 16.81
C ASP A 207 -10.45 -8.10 15.83
N THR A 208 -10.18 -7.12 14.96
CA THR A 208 -8.97 -7.09 14.13
C THR A 208 -7.73 -7.15 15.01
N TYR A 209 -7.64 -6.33 16.07
CA TYR A 209 -6.51 -6.37 17.01
C TYR A 209 -6.26 -7.76 17.62
N ARG A 210 -7.32 -8.45 18.05
CA ARG A 210 -7.23 -9.83 18.56
C ARG A 210 -6.80 -10.81 17.46
N GLY A 211 -7.31 -10.67 16.26
CA GLY A 211 -6.94 -11.49 15.10
C GLY A 211 -5.46 -11.37 14.77
N ILE A 212 -4.90 -10.16 14.81
CA ILE A 212 -3.47 -9.90 14.62
C ILE A 212 -2.64 -10.65 15.67
N ALA A 213 -3.00 -10.53 16.94
CA ALA A 213 -2.29 -11.20 18.03
C ALA A 213 -2.36 -12.73 17.90
N ARG A 214 -3.50 -13.28 17.46
CA ARG A 214 -3.66 -14.71 17.20
C ARG A 214 -2.75 -15.18 16.06
N ARG A 215 -2.75 -14.49 14.91
CA ARG A 215 -1.87 -14.85 13.78
C ARG A 215 -0.39 -14.77 14.14
N ALA A 216 -0.01 -13.75 14.89
CA ALA A 216 1.35 -13.63 15.40
C ALA A 216 1.71 -14.82 16.30
N ALA A 217 0.80 -15.26 17.18
CA ALA A 217 1.02 -16.39 18.08
C ALA A 217 1.10 -17.77 17.37
N GLU A 218 0.52 -17.90 16.17
CA GLU A 218 0.62 -19.11 15.34
C GLU A 218 2.03 -19.33 14.80
N VAL A 219 2.81 -18.25 14.62
CA VAL A 219 4.15 -18.28 14.04
C VAL A 219 5.23 -18.04 15.09
N LEU A 220 5.02 -17.08 15.99
CA LEU A 220 5.97 -16.71 17.02
C LEU A 220 5.79 -17.60 18.25
N ASN A 221 6.67 -18.58 18.40
CA ASN A 221 6.65 -19.46 19.56
C ASN A 221 6.77 -18.70 20.88
N GLY A 222 5.81 -18.92 21.78
CA GLY A 222 5.74 -18.27 23.08
C GLY A 222 5.11 -16.88 23.06
N PHE A 223 4.79 -16.28 21.90
CA PHE A 223 4.11 -14.99 21.86
C PHE A 223 2.69 -15.10 22.44
N VAL A 224 2.32 -14.18 23.33
CA VAL A 224 1.03 -14.16 24.03
C VAL A 224 0.15 -13.01 23.54
N GLY A 225 0.74 -11.87 23.20
CA GLY A 225 0.01 -10.71 22.74
C GLY A 225 0.72 -9.40 23.04
N PHE A 226 0.00 -8.32 22.74
CA PHE A 226 0.48 -6.95 22.92
C PHE A 226 -0.12 -6.29 24.16
N GLU A 227 0.59 -5.30 24.69
CA GLU A 227 0.16 -4.44 25.77
C GLU A 227 0.69 -3.03 25.51
N PHE A 228 -0.17 -2.03 25.66
CA PHE A 228 0.24 -0.62 25.57
C PHE A 228 0.35 -0.06 26.99
N VAL A 229 1.56 0.31 27.39
CA VAL A 229 1.84 0.86 28.72
C VAL A 229 1.95 2.38 28.59
N PRO A 230 1.18 3.17 29.35
CA PRO A 230 1.28 4.63 29.32
C PRO A 230 2.61 5.08 29.94
N GLU A 231 3.28 6.03 29.28
CA GLU A 231 4.53 6.65 29.69
C GLU A 231 4.44 8.17 29.47
N GLY A 232 3.99 8.90 30.50
CA GLY A 232 3.63 10.30 30.38
C GLY A 232 2.45 10.49 29.42
N ASP A 233 2.63 11.34 28.42
CA ASP A 233 1.63 11.60 27.36
C ASP A 233 1.73 10.61 26.18
N GLN A 234 2.58 9.58 26.29
CA GLN A 234 2.88 8.63 25.24
C GLN A 234 2.52 7.20 25.67
N PHE A 235 2.54 6.28 24.73
CA PHE A 235 2.42 4.84 24.99
C PHE A 235 3.64 4.10 24.47
N ARG A 236 4.05 3.08 25.21
CA ARG A 236 5.05 2.12 24.79
C ARG A 236 4.38 0.81 24.41
N LEU A 237 4.77 0.23 23.29
CA LEU A 237 4.28 -1.08 22.85
C LEU A 237 5.14 -2.19 23.47
N ILE A 238 4.52 -2.93 24.39
CA ILE A 238 5.09 -4.10 25.04
C ILE A 238 4.52 -5.37 24.41
N THR A 239 5.38 -6.36 24.22
CA THR A 239 5.02 -7.71 23.78
C THR A 239 5.21 -8.69 24.91
N ARG A 240 4.21 -9.55 25.15
CA ARG A 240 4.22 -10.56 26.22
C ARG A 240 4.55 -11.92 25.64
N TRP A 241 5.44 -12.64 26.32
CA TRP A 241 5.98 -13.92 25.88
C TRP A 241 6.00 -14.93 27.02
N ARG A 242 5.49 -16.12 26.78
CA ARG A 242 5.57 -17.24 27.72
C ARG A 242 6.88 -17.99 27.52
N SER A 243 7.63 -18.20 28.60
CA SER A 243 8.85 -19.00 28.55
C SER A 243 8.53 -20.45 28.14
N THR A 244 9.22 -20.94 27.12
CA THR A 244 9.10 -22.32 26.61
C THR A 244 10.25 -23.22 27.09
N LYS A 245 11.28 -22.67 27.73
CA LYS A 245 12.44 -23.42 28.24
C LYS A 245 12.39 -23.57 29.76
N HIS A 246 12.73 -24.78 30.23
CA HIS A 246 13.00 -25.12 31.64
C HIS A 246 14.35 -24.59 32.16
N SER A 247 15.15 -23.92 31.33
CA SER A 247 16.59 -23.73 31.57
C SER A 247 17.01 -22.39 32.17
N GLY A 248 16.09 -21.64 32.77
CA GLY A 248 16.42 -20.49 33.62
C GLY A 248 15.47 -20.52 34.79
N GLY A 249 15.99 -20.64 36.01
CA GLY A 249 15.30 -21.03 37.26
C GLY A 249 14.13 -20.16 37.75
N GLY A 250 13.37 -19.52 36.86
CA GLY A 250 12.04 -19.01 37.13
C GLY A 250 10.97 -20.09 36.96
N PRO A 251 9.76 -19.86 37.47
CA PRO A 251 8.66 -20.81 37.35
C PRO A 251 8.34 -21.11 35.88
N ASN A 252 8.14 -22.38 35.58
CA ASN A 252 7.77 -22.84 34.25
C ASN A 252 6.47 -22.14 33.80
N GLY A 253 6.47 -21.56 32.60
CA GLY A 253 5.33 -20.76 32.11
C GLY A 253 5.29 -19.29 32.56
N ALA A 254 6.35 -18.77 33.18
CA ALA A 254 6.46 -17.33 33.47
C ALA A 254 6.31 -16.49 32.19
N THR A 255 5.49 -15.44 32.26
CA THR A 255 5.34 -14.47 31.18
C THR A 255 6.35 -13.35 31.36
N ARG A 256 7.11 -13.06 30.30
CA ARG A 256 8.06 -11.95 30.22
C ARG A 256 7.53 -10.90 29.25
N SER A 257 7.90 -9.66 29.52
CA SER A 257 7.52 -8.50 28.73
C SER A 257 8.75 -7.90 28.09
N TYR A 258 8.66 -7.57 26.80
CA TYR A 258 9.73 -6.93 26.04
C TYR A 258 9.16 -5.74 25.28
N ASP A 259 9.89 -4.64 25.26
CA ASP A 259 9.63 -3.52 24.35
C ASP A 259 9.73 -4.01 22.90
N ILE A 260 8.92 -3.45 22.00
CA ILE A 260 8.98 -3.75 20.57
C ILE A 260 10.42 -3.54 20.01
N GLY A 261 11.15 -2.55 20.55
CA GLY A 261 12.54 -2.23 20.25
C GLY A 261 13.57 -3.24 20.76
N GLU A 262 13.18 -4.17 21.63
CA GLU A 262 14.04 -5.27 22.09
C GLU A 262 13.89 -6.53 21.23
N LEU A 263 12.86 -6.59 20.38
CA LEU A 263 12.65 -7.71 19.46
C LEU A 263 13.66 -7.68 18.31
N SER A 264 13.98 -8.87 17.79
CA SER A 264 14.76 -9.01 16.56
C SER A 264 13.98 -8.50 15.34
N ASP A 265 14.71 -8.12 14.29
CA ASP A 265 14.11 -7.64 13.04
C ASP A 265 13.16 -8.68 12.42
N GLY A 266 13.51 -9.97 12.47
CA GLY A 266 12.64 -11.05 12.01
C GLY A 266 11.34 -11.17 12.82
N GLN A 267 11.38 -11.03 14.15
CA GLN A 267 10.18 -11.03 14.98
C GLN A 267 9.27 -9.84 14.68
N ARG A 268 9.87 -8.64 14.56
CA ARG A 268 9.15 -7.41 14.20
C ARG A 268 8.48 -7.54 12.83
N LEU A 269 9.19 -8.08 11.84
CA LEU A 269 8.67 -8.37 10.52
C LEU A 269 7.46 -9.32 10.58
N ILE A 270 7.56 -10.41 11.35
CA ILE A 270 6.45 -11.36 11.53
C ILE A 270 5.22 -10.69 12.15
N LEU A 271 5.40 -9.77 13.12
CA LEU A 271 4.28 -9.02 13.71
C LEU A 271 3.58 -8.14 12.67
N VAL A 272 4.33 -7.43 11.83
CA VAL A 272 3.78 -6.61 10.75
C VAL A 272 3.08 -7.49 9.72
N LEU A 273 3.71 -8.59 9.26
CA LEU A 273 3.10 -9.53 8.32
C LEU A 273 1.80 -10.14 8.85
N SER A 274 1.79 -10.53 10.13
CA SER A 274 0.58 -11.04 10.81
C SER A 274 -0.56 -10.02 10.77
N ALA A 275 -0.23 -8.73 10.92
CA ALA A 275 -1.21 -7.67 10.79
C ALA A 275 -1.74 -7.50 9.37
N LEU A 276 -0.85 -7.57 8.38
CA LEU A 276 -1.22 -7.49 6.97
C LEU A 276 -2.15 -8.62 6.56
N VAL A 277 -1.86 -9.86 6.96
CA VAL A 277 -2.70 -11.02 6.67
C VAL A 277 -4.08 -10.88 7.33
N GLU A 278 -4.15 -10.42 8.58
CA GLU A 278 -5.44 -10.22 9.26
C GLU A 278 -6.29 -9.16 8.57
N VAL A 279 -5.69 -8.04 8.14
CA VAL A 279 -6.41 -6.96 7.45
C VAL A 279 -6.84 -7.38 6.05
N ALA A 280 -5.98 -8.07 5.30
CA ALA A 280 -6.35 -8.63 4.00
C ALA A 280 -7.48 -9.67 4.11
N GLY A 281 -7.54 -10.44 5.19
CA GLY A 281 -8.65 -11.37 5.41
C GLY A 281 -10.00 -10.69 5.63
N GLN A 282 -10.00 -9.39 5.96
CA GLN A 282 -11.21 -8.61 6.25
C GLN A 282 -11.62 -7.68 5.09
N ARG A 283 -10.74 -7.47 4.10
CA ARG A 283 -10.93 -6.50 3.00
C ARG A 283 -10.32 -7.03 1.70
N GLU A 284 -10.93 -6.70 0.56
CA GLU A 284 -10.44 -7.05 -0.78
C GLU A 284 -9.21 -6.20 -1.20
N LEU A 285 -8.08 -6.35 -0.50
CA LEU A 285 -6.87 -5.56 -0.70
C LEU A 285 -5.77 -6.36 -1.40
N ALA A 286 -5.27 -5.89 -2.54
CA ALA A 286 -4.06 -6.44 -3.14
C ALA A 286 -2.82 -6.03 -2.31
N ILE A 287 -2.36 -6.93 -1.44
CA ILE A 287 -1.10 -6.73 -0.72
C ILE A 287 0.05 -7.11 -1.65
N ILE A 288 1.02 -6.21 -1.77
CA ILE A 288 2.23 -6.38 -2.58
C ILE A 288 3.43 -6.26 -1.66
N LEU A 289 4.12 -7.39 -1.44
CA LEU A 289 5.29 -7.46 -0.56
C LEU A 289 6.57 -7.42 -1.40
N ASP A 290 7.51 -6.56 -1.00
CA ASP A 290 8.89 -6.53 -1.50
C ASP A 290 9.82 -7.24 -0.50
N GLU A 291 10.51 -8.29 -0.97
CA GLU A 291 11.57 -9.01 -0.24
C GLU A 291 11.22 -9.34 1.23
N PRO A 292 10.11 -10.06 1.50
CA PRO A 292 9.68 -10.35 2.86
C PRO A 292 10.62 -11.30 3.61
N ASP A 293 11.56 -11.96 2.93
CA ASP A 293 12.56 -12.86 3.52
C ASP A 293 13.88 -12.17 3.92
N ASN A 294 14.00 -10.85 3.73
CA ASN A 294 15.25 -10.12 4.00
C ASN A 294 15.75 -10.19 5.45
N TYR A 295 14.85 -10.35 6.43
CA TYR A 295 15.19 -10.32 7.87
C TYR A 295 14.88 -11.62 8.61
N VAL A 296 14.36 -12.63 7.89
CA VAL A 296 13.85 -13.85 8.50
C VAL A 296 13.91 -14.99 7.50
N ALA A 297 14.19 -16.19 7.99
CA ALA A 297 14.19 -17.37 7.14
C ALA A 297 12.80 -17.57 6.50
N LEU A 298 12.76 -17.88 5.20
CA LEU A 298 11.51 -18.05 4.46
C LEU A 298 10.57 -19.07 5.11
N GLN A 299 11.13 -20.11 5.75
CA GLN A 299 10.35 -21.14 6.46
C GLN A 299 9.53 -20.57 7.64
N GLU A 300 10.01 -19.52 8.29
CA GLU A 300 9.31 -18.90 9.42
C GLU A 300 8.13 -18.06 8.96
N ILE A 301 8.23 -17.39 7.80
CA ILE A 301 7.13 -16.56 7.25
C ILE A 301 6.24 -17.31 6.25
N GLN A 302 6.65 -18.48 5.78
CA GLN A 302 5.89 -19.28 4.81
C GLN A 302 4.43 -19.51 5.24
N PRO A 303 4.09 -19.81 6.52
CA PRO A 303 2.69 -19.95 6.93
C PRO A 303 1.85 -18.69 6.68
N LEU A 304 2.43 -17.50 6.90
CA LEU A 304 1.75 -16.22 6.67
C LEU A 304 1.60 -15.91 5.17
N LEU A 305 2.64 -16.19 4.39
CA LEU A 305 2.59 -15.99 2.94
C LEU A 305 1.57 -16.92 2.28
N LEU A 306 1.51 -18.18 2.70
CA LEU A 306 0.48 -19.14 2.24
C LEU A 306 -0.91 -18.66 2.66
N SER A 307 -1.09 -18.26 3.92
CA SER A 307 -2.35 -17.73 4.41
C SER A 307 -2.84 -16.54 3.60
N LEU A 308 -1.94 -15.64 3.19
CA LEU A 308 -2.27 -14.49 2.35
C LEU A 308 -2.70 -14.90 0.93
N MET A 309 -2.05 -15.92 0.35
CA MET A 309 -2.37 -16.41 -0.98
C MET A 309 -3.67 -17.21 -1.03
N ASP A 310 -4.02 -17.87 0.08
CA ASP A 310 -5.23 -18.70 0.23
C ASP A 310 -6.49 -17.89 0.62
N LEU A 311 -6.34 -16.58 0.89
CA LEU A 311 -7.51 -15.73 1.13
C LEU A 311 -8.45 -15.75 -0.08
N PRO A 312 -9.77 -15.89 0.15
CA PRO A 312 -10.72 -16.03 -0.94
C PRO A 312 -10.65 -14.81 -1.84
N ARG A 313 -10.36 -15.07 -3.13
CA ARG A 313 -10.56 -14.11 -4.20
C ARG A 313 -12.06 -14.06 -4.43
N THR A 314 -12.67 -12.90 -4.31
CA THR A 314 -14.07 -12.73 -4.70
C THR A 314 -14.15 -12.94 -6.21
N MET A 315 -14.54 -14.16 -6.59
CA MET A 315 -15.00 -14.47 -7.93
C MET A 315 -16.36 -13.80 -8.10
N ASP A 316 -16.45 -12.86 -9.04
CA ASP A 316 -17.60 -12.79 -9.92
C ASP A 316 -17.11 -13.05 -11.36
N THR A 317 -17.25 -14.31 -11.75
CA THR A 317 -17.28 -14.87 -13.12
C THR A 317 -16.33 -14.26 -14.18
N CYS A 318 -15.15 -14.86 -14.37
CA CYS A 318 -14.72 -15.30 -15.70
C CYS A 318 -13.53 -16.26 -15.63
N SER A 319 -13.70 -17.46 -16.18
CA SER A 319 -12.68 -18.50 -16.29
C SER A 319 -11.55 -18.04 -17.22
N CYS A 320 -10.31 -18.01 -16.73
CA CYS A 320 -9.11 -18.27 -17.54
C CYS A 320 -7.89 -18.51 -16.63
N GLU A 321 -7.53 -19.78 -16.43
CA GLU A 321 -6.22 -20.16 -15.91
C GLU A 321 -5.11 -19.64 -16.83
N ARG A 322 -4.29 -18.67 -16.39
CA ARG A 322 -2.99 -18.39 -17.02
C ARG A 322 -1.92 -18.06 -16.00
N ARG A 323 -0.83 -18.84 -16.04
CA ARG A 323 0.42 -18.61 -15.32
C ARG A 323 1.00 -17.24 -15.68
N VAL A 324 1.33 -16.46 -14.64
CA VAL A 324 2.04 -15.18 -14.71
C VAL A 324 3.43 -15.40 -15.33
N ARG A 325 3.73 -14.70 -16.44
CA ARG A 325 5.09 -14.58 -16.99
C ARG A 325 5.55 -13.14 -16.80
N VAL A 326 6.50 -12.94 -15.90
CA VAL A 326 7.30 -11.71 -15.85
C VAL A 326 8.25 -11.76 -17.04
N ARG A 327 8.08 -10.88 -18.03
CA ARG A 327 9.12 -10.62 -19.04
C ARG A 327 9.91 -9.41 -18.54
N CYS A 328 11.01 -9.67 -17.85
CA CYS A 328 12.12 -8.71 -17.79
C CYS A 328 12.98 -8.96 -19.02
N ALA A 329 13.35 -7.88 -19.73
CA ALA A 329 14.42 -7.91 -20.71
C ALA A 329 15.77 -7.97 -20.00
#